data_AF-A0A7X3L9S6-F1
#
_entry.id   AF-A0A7X3L9S6-F1
#
_cell.length_a   1.000
_cell.length_b   1.000
_cell.length_c   1.000
_cell.angle_alpha   90.00
_cell.angle_beta   90.00
_cell.angle_gamma   90.00
#
_symmetry.space_group_name_H-M   'P 1'
#
loop_
_entity.id
_entity.type
_entity.pdbx_description
1 polymer ?
#
loop_
_entity_poly.entity_id
_entity_poly.type
_entity_poly.pdbx_seq_one_letter_code
_entity_poly.pdbx_strand_id
1 'polypeptide(L)'
;MASRRIASTCASRAKARRCSLTSSGPAADQLIRRHFDAVLAARGYRADSAQQAAIDHLGQWLAAFLAARGGWLRRRAAGVYLHGGVGRGKSLVLDVFFAAAPLAQKRRVHFHAFLQELQQRLGAYAGQADPLARVAGEIAGKTRLLCFDEFHVHDIGDAMLLGRLLKLLVEQGVGLVCTSNYPPAGLCPNPLYRERFQPVIALLEQRFDVLQLDGGCDYRQGSRQRWGSLYWPLPEQGAWLGAKLGLSAAARRNVTIALNRHPLHLRGHEGTRAWLDFAELFRRPRSSADYLWLCGEFRQLAIGGVPCLAGEGIDVQQRFLNFIDIAYDSGIQLLLGCAASLDELCRPATHSDFSRTHSRLQQLQALPLTTVGSF
;
A
#
# COMPACT_ATOMS: atom_id res chain seq x y z
N MET A 1 -87.96 -17.62 27.91
CA MET A 1 -86.63 -17.70 28.57
C MET A 1 -85.89 -16.38 28.35
N ALA A 2 -85.27 -15.90 29.43
CA ALA A 2 -84.43 -14.71 29.65
C ALA A 2 -83.84 -13.99 28.40
N SER A 3 -83.86 -12.66 28.22
CA SER A 3 -83.56 -11.47 29.07
C SER A 3 -82.18 -10.86 28.74
N ARG A 4 -82.17 -9.53 28.53
CA ARG A 4 -81.06 -8.54 28.71
C ARG A 4 -79.87 -8.61 27.74
N ARG A 5 -79.02 -7.58 27.57
CA ARG A 5 -79.03 -6.10 27.58
C ARG A 5 -77.61 -5.74 27.07
N ILE A 6 -77.51 -4.67 26.27
CA ILE A 6 -76.48 -3.59 26.26
C ILE A 6 -75.02 -3.97 26.63
N ALA A 7 -74.06 -3.69 25.72
CA ALA A 7 -72.96 -2.73 25.94
C ALA A 7 -71.75 -2.94 24.99
N SER A 8 -71.21 -1.82 24.55
CA SER A 8 -69.93 -1.61 23.86
C SER A 8 -68.69 -2.10 24.64
N THR A 9 -67.70 -2.67 23.95
CA THR A 9 -66.28 -2.72 24.37
C THR A 9 -65.45 -3.20 23.17
N CYS A 10 -64.57 -2.36 22.61
CA CYS A 10 -63.16 -2.13 22.99
C CYS A 10 -62.19 -3.06 22.24
N ALA A 11 -61.27 -2.43 21.51
CA ALA A 11 -60.30 -3.02 20.61
C ALA A 11 -59.27 -3.90 21.35
N SER A 12 -59.13 -5.15 20.91
CA SER A 12 -58.15 -6.09 21.44
C SER A 12 -56.79 -5.94 20.73
N ARG A 13 -55.83 -5.31 21.43
CA ARG A 13 -54.40 -5.42 21.13
C ARG A 13 -53.93 -6.82 21.48
N ALA A 14 -53.62 -7.63 20.46
CA ALA A 14 -52.91 -8.90 20.62
C ALA A 14 -51.45 -8.64 21.04
N LYS A 15 -51.16 -8.85 22.33
CA LYS A 15 -49.83 -8.73 22.92
C LYS A 15 -49.10 -10.08 22.71
N ALA A 16 -48.41 -10.21 21.57
CA ALA A 16 -47.53 -11.34 21.32
C ALA A 16 -46.37 -11.34 22.35
N ARG A 17 -46.30 -12.41 23.14
CA ARG A 17 -45.24 -12.69 24.11
C ARG A 17 -43.87 -12.67 23.41
N ARG A 18 -43.05 -11.65 23.68
CA ARG A 18 -41.61 -11.68 23.34
C ARG A 18 -40.94 -12.61 24.35
N CYS A 19 -40.47 -13.76 23.87
CA CYS A 19 -39.43 -14.52 24.54
C CYS A 19 -38.20 -13.61 24.70
N SER A 20 -37.92 -13.22 25.94
CA SER A 20 -36.68 -12.59 26.35
C SER A 20 -35.56 -13.62 26.27
N LEU A 21 -34.88 -13.68 25.13
CA LEU A 21 -33.56 -14.28 25.04
C LEU A 21 -32.58 -13.36 25.76
N THR A 22 -32.42 -13.58 27.06
CA THR A 22 -31.25 -13.13 27.83
C THR A 22 -30.03 -13.92 27.33
N SER A 23 -29.36 -13.42 26.29
CA SER A 23 -28.10 -14.00 25.81
C SER A 23 -26.93 -13.42 26.60
N SER A 24 -26.65 -13.99 27.77
CA SER A 24 -25.37 -13.84 28.47
C SER A 24 -24.32 -14.77 27.86
N GLY A 25 -23.97 -14.52 26.60
CA GLY A 25 -22.73 -15.04 26.01
C GLY A 25 -21.56 -14.09 26.32
N PRO A 26 -20.30 -14.54 26.29
CA PRO A 26 -19.17 -13.62 26.37
C PRO A 26 -19.32 -12.54 25.30
N ALA A 27 -19.06 -11.29 25.67
CA ALA A 27 -19.14 -10.19 24.73
C ALA A 27 -18.23 -10.48 23.51
N ALA A 28 -18.69 -10.12 22.30
CA ALA A 28 -18.08 -10.56 21.04
C ALA A 28 -16.60 -10.15 20.91
N ASP A 29 -16.20 -9.07 21.59
CA ASP A 29 -14.83 -8.61 21.77
C ASP A 29 -13.94 -9.63 22.48
N GLN A 30 -14.42 -10.28 23.56
CA GLN A 30 -13.68 -11.31 24.29
C GLN A 30 -13.50 -12.60 23.49
N LEU A 31 -14.47 -12.97 22.64
CA LEU A 31 -14.35 -14.10 21.72
C LEU A 31 -13.31 -13.83 20.63
N ILE A 32 -13.30 -12.62 20.06
CA ILE A 32 -12.29 -12.19 19.07
C ILE A 32 -10.90 -12.18 19.72
N ARG A 33 -10.76 -11.60 20.93
CA ARG A 33 -9.48 -11.54 21.65
C ARG A 33 -8.94 -12.93 22.02
N ARG A 34 -9.78 -13.83 22.52
CA ARG A 34 -9.37 -15.21 22.84
C ARG A 34 -8.97 -16.00 21.59
N HIS A 35 -9.71 -15.86 20.49
CA HIS A 35 -9.32 -16.48 19.23
C HIS A 35 -8.00 -15.90 18.71
N PHE A 36 -7.82 -14.60 18.85
CA PHE A 36 -6.59 -13.90 18.50
C PHE A 36 -5.38 -14.43 19.32
N ASP A 37 -5.49 -14.48 20.64
CA ASP A 37 -4.46 -15.00 21.55
C ASP A 37 -4.12 -16.47 21.25
N ALA A 38 -5.13 -17.29 20.94
CA ALA A 38 -4.94 -18.68 20.56
C ALA A 38 -4.18 -18.83 19.23
N VAL A 39 -4.47 -17.98 18.23
CA VAL A 39 -3.73 -17.98 16.95
C VAL A 39 -2.29 -17.50 17.15
N LEU A 40 -2.05 -16.50 18.00
CA LEU A 40 -0.68 -16.07 18.34
C LEU A 40 0.11 -17.18 19.04
N ALA A 41 -0.50 -17.83 20.04
CA ALA A 41 0.12 -18.92 20.78
C ALA A 41 0.43 -20.12 19.88
N ALA A 42 -0.49 -20.50 18.98
CA ALA A 42 -0.28 -21.58 18.02
C ALA A 42 0.84 -21.28 17.01
N ARG A 43 1.08 -20.00 16.69
CA ARG A 43 2.21 -19.56 15.86
C ARG A 43 3.52 -19.36 16.64
N GLY A 44 3.53 -19.61 17.95
CA GLY A 44 4.71 -19.43 18.82
C GLY A 44 5.17 -17.96 18.93
N TYR A 45 4.27 -17.01 18.66
CA TYR A 45 4.61 -15.60 18.55
C TYR A 45 4.09 -14.81 19.75
N ARG A 46 4.95 -13.97 20.36
CA ARG A 46 4.55 -13.01 21.41
C ARG A 46 4.53 -11.60 20.82
N ALA A 47 3.35 -11.01 20.76
CA ALA A 47 3.17 -9.63 20.31
C ALA A 47 3.78 -8.65 21.32
N ASP A 48 4.44 -7.60 20.82
CA ASP A 48 4.85 -6.45 21.64
C ASP A 48 3.64 -5.62 22.10
N SER A 49 3.85 -4.62 22.97
CA SER A 49 2.77 -3.81 23.52
C SER A 49 2.01 -2.99 22.46
N ALA A 50 2.70 -2.51 21.42
CA ALA A 50 2.06 -1.75 20.33
C ALA A 50 1.23 -2.67 19.43
N GLN A 51 1.72 -3.88 19.15
CA GLN A 51 0.99 -4.92 18.46
C GLN A 51 -0.26 -5.32 19.26
N GLN A 52 -0.12 -5.61 20.56
CA GLN A 52 -1.26 -5.94 21.43
C GLN A 52 -2.32 -4.83 21.43
N ALA A 53 -1.91 -3.57 21.57
CA ALA A 53 -2.84 -2.44 21.51
C ALA A 53 -3.57 -2.33 20.15
N ALA A 54 -2.84 -2.51 19.04
CA ALA A 54 -3.43 -2.48 17.70
C ALA A 54 -4.46 -3.60 17.50
N ILE A 55 -4.15 -4.79 17.99
CA ILE A 55 -4.99 -5.98 17.95
C ILE A 55 -6.27 -5.76 18.76
N ASP A 56 -6.14 -5.27 19.99
CA ASP A 56 -7.27 -5.00 20.87
C ASP A 56 -8.19 -3.96 20.25
N HIS A 57 -7.64 -2.90 19.67
CA HIS A 57 -8.40 -1.88 18.96
C HIS A 57 -9.12 -2.45 17.74
N LEU A 58 -8.45 -3.25 16.91
CA LEU A 58 -9.05 -3.93 15.77
C LEU A 58 -10.21 -4.84 16.18
N GLY A 59 -10.06 -5.57 17.29
CA GLY A 59 -11.10 -6.43 17.84
C GLY A 59 -12.32 -5.65 18.34
N GLN A 60 -12.10 -4.57 19.08
CA GLN A 60 -13.17 -3.67 19.55
C GLN A 60 -13.90 -3.01 18.38
N TRP A 61 -13.15 -2.51 17.40
CA TRP A 61 -13.68 -1.93 16.18
C TRP A 61 -14.55 -2.93 15.43
N LEU A 62 -14.07 -4.16 15.20
CA LEU A 62 -14.82 -5.18 14.47
C LEU A 62 -16.09 -5.59 15.24
N ALA A 63 -16.01 -5.74 16.56
CA ALA A 63 -17.18 -6.04 17.40
C ALA A 63 -18.24 -4.93 17.28
N ALA A 64 -17.84 -3.66 17.36
CA ALA A 64 -18.73 -2.52 17.18
C ALA A 64 -19.33 -2.46 15.77
N PHE A 65 -18.51 -2.72 14.74
CA PHE A 65 -18.93 -2.75 13.34
C PHE A 65 -19.99 -3.84 13.08
N LEU A 66 -19.81 -5.04 13.66
CA LEU A 66 -20.76 -6.13 13.54
C LEU A 66 -22.06 -5.90 14.34
N ALA A 67 -21.96 -5.21 15.49
CA ALA A 67 -23.11 -4.87 16.33
C ALA A 67 -23.98 -3.73 15.76
N ALA A 68 -23.41 -2.88 14.90
CA ALA A 68 -24.08 -1.71 14.34
C ALA A 68 -25.27 -2.08 13.42
N ARG A 69 -26.46 -2.19 14.01
CA ARG A 69 -27.75 -2.28 13.30
C ARG A 69 -28.29 -0.88 12.99
N GLY A 70 -27.74 -0.21 11.97
CA GLY A 70 -28.20 1.12 11.54
C GLY A 70 -27.42 1.72 10.36
N GLY A 71 -28.00 2.74 9.71
CA GLY A 71 -27.44 3.43 8.54
C GLY A 71 -26.07 4.06 8.78
N TRP A 72 -25.33 4.30 7.69
CA TRP A 72 -23.91 4.69 7.71
C TRP A 72 -23.57 5.94 8.55
N LEU A 73 -24.54 6.83 8.77
CA LEU A 73 -24.43 8.05 9.60
C LEU A 73 -24.30 7.77 11.11
N ARG A 74 -24.67 6.58 11.61
CA ARG A 74 -24.51 6.19 13.03
C ARG A 74 -23.37 5.21 13.26
N ARG A 75 -22.65 4.79 12.21
CA ARG A 75 -21.50 3.90 12.36
C ARG A 75 -20.31 4.70 12.87
N ARG A 76 -19.63 4.21 13.93
CA ARG A 76 -18.25 4.59 14.26
C ARG A 76 -17.34 4.35 13.05
N ALA A 77 -16.07 4.75 13.13
CA ALA A 77 -15.06 4.65 12.07
C ALA A 77 -15.34 3.50 11.09
N ALA A 78 -15.43 3.83 9.81
CA ALA A 78 -15.68 2.88 8.74
C ALA A 78 -14.53 1.89 8.53
N GLY A 79 -13.36 2.18 9.11
CA GLY A 79 -12.20 1.31 9.04
C GLY A 79 -11.13 1.60 10.09
N VAL A 80 -10.06 0.83 10.00
CA VAL A 80 -8.82 1.03 10.78
C VAL A 80 -7.65 1.17 9.83
N TYR A 81 -6.82 2.18 10.04
CA TYR A 81 -5.62 2.43 9.26
C TYR A 81 -4.40 2.25 10.14
N LEU A 82 -3.65 1.18 9.92
CA LEU A 82 -2.50 0.79 10.73
C LEU A 82 -1.20 1.15 10.00
N HIS A 83 -0.39 2.04 10.57
CA HIS A 83 0.87 2.44 9.94
C HIS A 83 2.08 2.31 10.85
N GLY A 84 3.28 2.25 10.27
CA GLY A 84 4.54 2.14 11.02
C GLY A 84 5.67 1.69 10.11
N GLY A 85 6.92 1.78 10.59
CA GLY A 85 8.10 1.45 9.79
C GLY A 85 8.15 0.01 9.24
N VAL A 86 9.10 -0.26 8.33
CA VAL A 86 9.35 -1.62 7.83
C VAL A 86 9.73 -2.55 8.99
N GLY A 87 9.30 -3.81 8.94
CA GLY A 87 9.66 -4.80 9.97
C GLY A 87 8.88 -4.72 11.28
N ARG A 88 7.92 -3.80 11.44
CA ARG A 88 7.10 -3.64 12.66
C ARG A 88 5.98 -4.66 12.86
N GLY A 89 5.88 -5.66 11.97
CA GLY A 89 4.86 -6.72 12.08
C GLY A 89 3.43 -6.30 11.72
N LYS A 90 3.23 -5.21 10.97
CA LYS A 90 1.90 -4.76 10.50
C LYS A 90 1.14 -5.85 9.74
N SER A 91 1.81 -6.50 8.79
CA SER A 91 1.22 -7.59 8.00
C SER A 91 0.89 -8.79 8.88
N LEU A 92 1.67 -9.06 9.93
CA LEU A 92 1.36 -10.09 10.92
C LEU A 92 0.10 -9.75 11.74
N VAL A 93 -0.02 -8.51 12.22
CA VAL A 93 -1.22 -8.06 12.93
C VAL A 93 -2.45 -8.19 12.04
N LEU A 94 -2.35 -7.78 10.77
CA LEU A 94 -3.43 -7.92 9.79
C LEU A 94 -3.75 -9.39 9.49
N ASP A 95 -2.74 -10.24 9.37
CA ASP A 95 -2.84 -11.71 9.21
C ASP A 95 -3.73 -12.32 10.28
N VAL A 96 -3.39 -12.07 11.54
CA VAL A 96 -4.02 -12.70 12.69
C VAL A 96 -5.43 -12.15 12.88
N PHE A 97 -5.60 -10.83 12.71
CA PHE A 97 -6.92 -10.20 12.73
C PHE A 97 -7.84 -10.77 11.64
N PHE A 98 -7.33 -10.86 10.40
CA PHE A 98 -8.10 -11.37 9.28
C PHE A 98 -8.49 -12.83 9.49
N ALA A 99 -7.60 -13.67 9.99
CA ALA A 99 -7.91 -15.06 10.33
C ALA A 99 -9.01 -15.14 11.39
N ALA A 100 -8.91 -14.34 12.45
CA ALA A 100 -9.82 -14.34 13.59
C ALA A 100 -11.22 -13.73 13.32
N ALA A 101 -11.34 -12.84 12.34
CA ALA A 101 -12.58 -12.15 12.05
C ALA A 101 -13.72 -13.15 11.72
N PRO A 102 -14.85 -13.16 12.47
CA PRO A 102 -15.93 -14.14 12.30
C PRO A 102 -16.87 -13.76 11.13
N LEU A 103 -16.28 -13.57 9.95
CA LEU A 103 -16.96 -13.23 8.71
C LEU A 103 -16.55 -14.22 7.63
N ALA A 104 -17.53 -14.84 6.96
CA ALA A 104 -17.27 -15.61 5.75
C ALA A 104 -16.97 -14.70 4.55
N GLN A 105 -17.67 -13.56 4.46
CA GLN A 105 -17.53 -12.56 3.41
C GLN A 105 -16.41 -11.56 3.76
N LYS A 106 -15.17 -12.05 3.79
CA LYS A 106 -13.97 -11.24 4.05
C LYS A 106 -12.94 -11.47 2.96
N ARG A 107 -12.22 -10.42 2.58
CA ARG A 107 -11.16 -10.49 1.57
C ARG A 107 -9.93 -9.75 2.07
N ARG A 108 -8.76 -10.33 1.86
CA ARG A 108 -7.47 -9.66 2.04
C ARG A 108 -6.70 -9.68 0.73
N VAL A 109 -6.02 -8.58 0.42
CA VAL A 109 -5.32 -8.41 -0.85
C VAL A 109 -4.22 -7.35 -0.72
N HIS A 110 -3.10 -7.53 -1.44
CA HIS A 110 -2.11 -6.46 -1.60
C HIS A 110 -2.72 -5.32 -2.41
N PHE A 111 -2.49 -4.09 -1.96
CA PHE A 111 -3.17 -2.93 -2.51
C PHE A 111 -2.94 -2.74 -4.02
N HIS A 112 -1.72 -2.91 -4.51
CA HIS A 112 -1.43 -2.79 -5.95
C HIS A 112 -2.12 -3.86 -6.80
N ALA A 113 -2.11 -5.12 -6.35
CA ALA A 113 -2.79 -6.22 -7.05
C ALA A 113 -4.30 -5.96 -7.16
N PHE A 114 -4.87 -5.35 -6.12
CA PHE A 114 -6.27 -4.94 -6.15
C PHE A 114 -6.55 -3.79 -7.13
N LEU A 115 -5.66 -2.79 -7.23
CA LEU A 115 -5.81 -1.72 -8.23
C LEU A 115 -5.75 -2.26 -9.65
N GLN A 116 -4.84 -3.21 -9.93
CA GLN A 116 -4.78 -3.87 -11.23
C GLN A 116 -6.08 -4.64 -11.55
N GLU A 117 -6.62 -5.41 -10.60
CA GLU A 117 -7.91 -6.08 -10.76
C GLU A 117 -9.03 -5.06 -11.02
N LEU A 118 -9.06 -3.97 -10.26
CA LEU A 118 -10.06 -2.93 -10.41
C LEU A 118 -10.03 -2.31 -11.81
N GLN A 119 -8.86 -1.92 -12.30
CA GLN A 119 -8.69 -1.37 -13.64
C GLN A 119 -9.16 -2.35 -14.73
N GLN A 120 -8.83 -3.64 -14.61
CA GLN A 120 -9.28 -4.67 -15.54
C GLN A 120 -10.81 -4.79 -15.55
N ARG A 121 -11.45 -4.77 -14.38
CA ARG A 121 -12.92 -4.81 -14.26
C ARG A 121 -13.59 -3.56 -14.81
N LEU A 122 -13.00 -2.39 -14.60
CA LEU A 122 -13.51 -1.14 -15.16
C LEU A 122 -13.51 -1.17 -16.69
N GLY A 123 -12.50 -1.81 -17.30
CA GLY A 123 -12.43 -2.02 -18.74
C GLY A 123 -13.64 -2.79 -19.30
N ALA A 124 -14.18 -3.76 -18.57
CA ALA A 124 -15.37 -4.50 -18.97
C ALA A 124 -16.67 -3.66 -18.98
N TYR A 125 -16.65 -2.51 -18.32
CA TYR A 125 -17.76 -1.58 -18.21
C TYR A 125 -17.49 -0.24 -18.92
N ALA A 126 -16.49 -0.20 -19.80
CA ALA A 126 -16.17 1.00 -20.57
C ALA A 126 -17.40 1.52 -21.36
N GLY A 127 -17.63 2.83 -21.31
CA GLY A 127 -18.76 3.48 -21.97
C GLY A 127 -20.09 3.42 -21.20
N GLN A 128 -20.16 2.73 -20.05
CA GLN A 128 -21.34 2.76 -19.19
C GLN A 128 -21.31 3.96 -18.24
N ALA A 129 -22.49 4.33 -17.73
CA ALA A 129 -22.62 5.32 -16.67
C ALA A 129 -22.00 4.78 -15.37
N ASP A 130 -21.02 5.51 -14.85
CA ASP A 130 -20.33 5.24 -13.58
C ASP A 130 -19.85 3.79 -13.35
N PRO A 131 -18.86 3.32 -14.14
CA PRO A 131 -18.32 1.96 -14.03
C PRO A 131 -17.79 1.62 -12.62
N LEU A 132 -17.23 2.61 -11.92
CA LEU A 132 -16.66 2.42 -10.59
C LEU A 132 -17.73 2.13 -9.54
N ALA A 133 -18.86 2.83 -9.56
CA ALA A 133 -19.95 2.55 -8.63
C ALA A 133 -20.49 1.12 -8.81
N ARG A 134 -20.58 0.65 -10.06
CA ARG A 134 -20.99 -0.72 -10.37
C ARG A 134 -20.01 -1.75 -9.80
N VAL A 135 -18.71 -1.60 -10.08
CA VAL A 135 -17.67 -2.49 -9.55
C VAL A 135 -17.61 -2.44 -8.02
N ALA A 136 -17.75 -1.27 -7.41
CA ALA A 136 -17.82 -1.13 -5.95
C ALA A 136 -19.03 -1.87 -5.35
N GLY A 137 -20.19 -1.81 -6.01
CA GLY A 137 -21.39 -2.57 -5.63
C GLY A 137 -21.19 -4.08 -5.71
N GLU A 138 -20.51 -4.58 -6.75
CA GLU A 138 -20.16 -5.99 -6.87
C GLU A 138 -19.21 -6.47 -5.76
N ILE A 139 -18.20 -5.64 -5.43
CA ILE A 139 -17.27 -5.91 -4.33
C ILE A 139 -18.05 -5.96 -3.01
N ALA A 140 -18.89 -4.96 -2.75
CA ALA A 140 -19.69 -4.86 -1.53
C ALA A 140 -20.70 -6.01 -1.37
N GLY A 141 -21.28 -6.49 -2.48
CA GLY A 141 -22.18 -7.65 -2.46
C GLY A 141 -21.50 -8.97 -2.07
N LYS A 142 -20.17 -9.06 -2.22
CA LYS A 142 -19.37 -10.27 -1.91
C LYS A 142 -18.50 -10.12 -0.67
N THR A 143 -18.24 -8.89 -0.23
CA THR A 143 -17.22 -8.57 0.77
C THR A 143 -17.77 -7.60 1.81
N ARG A 144 -17.87 -8.05 3.06
CA ARG A 144 -18.24 -7.22 4.22
C ARG A 144 -17.04 -6.61 4.93
N LEU A 145 -15.88 -7.26 4.85
CA LEU A 145 -14.61 -6.81 5.40
C LEU A 145 -13.53 -6.92 4.32
N LEU A 146 -12.92 -5.80 3.96
CA LEU A 146 -11.83 -5.74 2.99
C LEU A 146 -10.56 -5.24 3.68
N CYS A 147 -9.53 -6.07 3.65
CA CYS A 147 -8.23 -5.82 4.25
C CYS A 147 -7.20 -5.55 3.14
N PHE A 148 -6.66 -4.33 3.10
CA PHE A 148 -5.57 -3.97 2.21
C PHE A 148 -4.24 -4.12 2.94
N ASP A 149 -3.38 -4.99 2.41
CA ASP A 149 -1.96 -5.01 2.80
C ASP A 149 -1.17 -4.01 1.94
N GLU A 150 -0.15 -3.40 2.53
CA GLU A 150 0.75 -2.45 1.87
C GLU A 150 0.00 -1.32 1.14
N PHE A 151 -0.91 -0.65 1.83
CA PHE A 151 -1.67 0.49 1.34
C PHE A 151 -0.77 1.70 1.10
N HIS A 152 -0.25 1.81 -0.12
CA HIS A 152 0.55 2.95 -0.57
C HIS A 152 0.33 3.16 -2.07
N VAL A 153 0.31 4.42 -2.50
CA VAL A 153 -0.01 4.81 -3.88
C VAL A 153 1.23 5.40 -4.54
N HIS A 154 1.58 4.88 -5.71
CA HIS A 154 2.72 5.34 -6.51
C HIS A 154 2.31 6.11 -7.78
N ASP A 155 1.03 6.12 -8.16
CA ASP A 155 0.52 6.77 -9.38
C ASP A 155 -0.71 7.65 -9.13
N ILE A 156 -0.84 8.77 -9.85
CA ILE A 156 -1.96 9.72 -9.72
C ILE A 156 -3.31 9.14 -10.15
N GLY A 157 -3.34 8.37 -11.24
CA GLY A 157 -4.56 7.78 -11.79
C GLY A 157 -5.17 6.79 -10.80
N ASP A 158 -4.31 5.99 -10.17
CA ASP A 158 -4.67 5.10 -9.08
C ASP A 158 -5.17 5.88 -7.86
N ALA A 159 -4.56 7.02 -7.55
CA ALA A 159 -4.92 7.86 -6.42
C ALA A 159 -6.35 8.43 -6.51
N MET A 160 -6.73 8.98 -7.67
CA MET A 160 -8.08 9.52 -7.88
C MET A 160 -9.14 8.41 -7.88
N LEU A 161 -8.83 7.28 -8.52
CA LEU A 161 -9.68 6.10 -8.54
C LEU A 161 -9.92 5.55 -7.13
N LEU A 162 -8.85 5.50 -6.33
CA LEU A 162 -8.85 5.02 -4.96
C LEU A 162 -9.76 5.83 -4.05
N GLY A 163 -9.63 7.15 -4.04
CA GLY A 163 -10.42 8.02 -3.17
C GLY A 163 -11.91 7.79 -3.35
N ARG A 164 -12.33 7.73 -4.61
CA ARG A 164 -13.72 7.51 -4.98
C ARG A 164 -14.18 6.10 -4.63
N LEU A 165 -13.35 5.08 -4.88
CA LEU A 165 -13.66 3.70 -4.49
C LEU A 165 -13.86 3.56 -2.98
N LEU A 166 -12.93 4.07 -2.16
CA LEU A 166 -13.02 3.97 -0.70
C LEU A 166 -14.32 4.60 -0.21
N LYS A 167 -14.66 5.78 -0.72
CA LYS A 167 -15.92 6.46 -0.39
C LYS A 167 -17.14 5.56 -0.70
N LEU A 168 -17.19 5.00 -1.91
CA LEU A 168 -18.27 4.11 -2.32
C LEU A 168 -18.36 2.86 -1.43
N LEU A 169 -17.24 2.21 -1.13
CA LEU A 169 -17.20 1.03 -0.26
C LEU A 169 -17.68 1.35 1.17
N VAL A 170 -17.26 2.50 1.71
CA VAL A 170 -17.71 3.00 3.02
C VAL A 170 -19.21 3.28 3.02
N GLU A 171 -19.75 3.91 1.97
CA GLU A 171 -21.17 4.19 1.80
C GLU A 171 -22.00 2.90 1.68
N GLN A 172 -21.47 1.89 0.98
CA GLN A 172 -22.05 0.54 0.89
C GLN A 172 -21.93 -0.26 2.19
N GLY A 173 -21.21 0.26 3.20
CA GLY A 173 -21.07 -0.37 4.51
C GLY A 173 -20.04 -1.48 4.57
N VAL A 174 -19.06 -1.50 3.67
CA VAL A 174 -17.90 -2.39 3.74
C VAL A 174 -16.94 -1.88 4.82
N GLY A 175 -16.56 -2.75 5.75
CA GLY A 175 -15.53 -2.45 6.74
C GLY A 175 -14.14 -2.53 6.11
N LEU A 176 -13.28 -1.55 6.37
CA LEU A 176 -11.96 -1.44 5.74
C LEU A 176 -10.84 -1.53 6.77
N VAL A 177 -9.80 -2.33 6.51
CA VAL A 177 -8.58 -2.31 7.32
C VAL A 177 -7.38 -2.18 6.40
N CYS A 178 -6.52 -1.20 6.64
CA CYS A 178 -5.35 -0.93 5.80
C CYS A 178 -4.07 -1.03 6.63
N THR A 179 -3.02 -1.65 6.11
CA THR A 179 -1.65 -1.54 6.65
C THR A 179 -0.79 -0.69 5.74
N SER A 180 0.01 0.23 6.27
CA SER A 180 0.90 1.08 5.47
C SER A 180 2.23 1.36 6.15
N ASN A 181 3.27 1.65 5.37
CA ASN A 181 4.51 2.18 5.91
C ASN A 181 4.43 3.67 6.23
N TYR A 182 3.32 4.33 5.88
CA TYR A 182 3.16 5.78 5.94
C TYR A 182 1.87 6.16 6.67
N PRO A 183 1.87 7.24 7.48
CA PRO A 183 0.62 7.83 7.94
C PRO A 183 -0.20 8.36 6.75
N PRO A 184 -1.52 8.60 6.90
CA PRO A 184 -2.36 9.09 5.81
C PRO A 184 -1.79 10.32 5.09
N ALA A 185 -1.29 11.31 5.83
CA ALA A 185 -0.63 12.49 5.28
C ALA A 185 0.63 12.20 4.43
N GLY A 186 1.27 11.04 4.64
CA GLY A 186 2.46 10.59 3.91
C GLY A 186 2.19 9.65 2.74
N LEU A 187 0.92 9.37 2.43
CA LEU A 187 0.52 8.45 1.35
C LEU A 187 0.79 8.99 -0.05
N CYS A 188 0.70 10.31 -0.25
CA CYS A 188 1.00 10.96 -1.53
C CYS A 188 2.20 11.89 -1.34
N PRO A 189 3.43 11.38 -1.52
CA PRO A 189 4.64 12.20 -1.37
C PRO A 189 4.80 13.21 -2.50
N ASN A 190 4.21 12.96 -3.68
CA ASN A 190 4.34 13.84 -4.84
C ASN A 190 3.50 15.13 -4.64
N PRO A 191 4.14 16.31 -4.56
CA PRO A 191 3.45 17.57 -4.26
C PRO A 191 2.52 18.02 -5.38
N LEU A 192 2.80 17.65 -6.63
CA LEU A 192 1.93 18.00 -7.77
C LEU A 192 0.56 17.33 -7.68
N TYR A 193 0.47 16.24 -6.92
CA TYR A 193 -0.75 15.44 -6.77
C TYR A 193 -1.36 15.55 -5.38
N ARG A 194 -0.67 16.21 -4.45
CA ARG A 194 -1.08 16.35 -3.04
C ARG A 194 -2.47 16.96 -2.91
N GLU A 195 -2.76 18.04 -3.64
CA GLU A 195 -4.08 18.67 -3.62
C GLU A 195 -5.20 17.72 -4.10
N ARG A 196 -4.92 16.93 -5.15
CA ARG A 196 -5.88 15.95 -5.69
C ARG A 196 -6.06 14.75 -4.77
N PHE A 197 -5.06 14.42 -3.96
CA PHE A 197 -5.10 13.33 -3.00
C PHE A 197 -5.65 13.75 -1.63
N GLN A 198 -5.70 15.05 -1.37
CA GLN A 198 -6.21 15.62 -0.11
C GLN A 198 -7.61 15.09 0.28
N PRO A 199 -8.58 14.91 -0.64
CA PRO A 199 -9.88 14.31 -0.30
C PRO A 199 -9.76 12.88 0.24
N VAL A 200 -8.78 12.10 -0.23
CA VAL A 200 -8.53 10.72 0.24
C VAL A 200 -7.94 10.75 1.64
N ILE A 201 -6.96 11.62 1.87
CA ILE A 201 -6.35 11.83 3.19
C ILE A 201 -7.45 12.22 4.19
N ALA A 202 -8.28 13.21 3.83
CA ALA A 202 -9.39 13.65 4.65
C ALA A 202 -10.40 12.52 4.93
N LEU A 203 -10.72 11.69 3.93
CA LEU A 203 -11.59 10.53 4.13
C LEU A 203 -10.99 9.55 5.15
N LEU A 204 -9.70 9.23 5.02
CA LEU A 204 -9.01 8.34 5.96
C LEU A 204 -9.00 8.93 7.37
N GLU A 205 -8.60 10.19 7.53
CA GLU A 205 -8.54 10.85 8.84
C GLU A 205 -9.92 11.02 9.51
N GLN A 206 -10.98 11.21 8.72
CA GLN A 206 -12.34 11.39 9.27
C GLN A 206 -13.08 10.06 9.51
N ARG A 207 -12.79 9.02 8.73
CA ARG A 207 -13.57 7.77 8.73
C ARG A 207 -12.79 6.56 9.20
N PHE A 208 -11.50 6.66 9.46
CA PHE A 208 -10.69 5.53 9.94
C PHE A 208 -10.10 5.86 11.30
N ASP A 209 -10.00 4.84 12.15
CA ASP A 209 -9.15 4.93 13.32
C ASP A 209 -7.70 4.74 12.86
N VAL A 210 -6.89 5.80 12.98
CA VAL A 210 -5.48 5.79 12.57
C VAL A 210 -4.62 5.34 13.76
N LEU A 211 -3.94 4.20 13.59
CA LEU A 211 -3.11 3.58 14.61
C LEU A 211 -1.66 3.50 14.14
N GLN A 212 -0.73 3.88 15.02
CA GLN A 212 0.70 3.73 14.78
C GLN A 212 1.25 2.49 15.48
N LEU A 213 1.95 1.66 14.73
CA LEU A 213 2.60 0.43 15.14
C LEU A 213 4.11 0.67 15.31
N ASP A 214 4.47 1.60 16.18
CA ASP A 214 5.86 1.89 16.55
C ASP A 214 5.97 1.88 18.08
N GLY A 215 6.71 0.91 18.64
CA GLY A 215 6.92 0.72 20.09
C GLY A 215 7.85 1.74 20.76
N GLY A 216 7.75 3.02 20.38
CA GLY A 216 8.66 4.07 20.83
C GLY A 216 10.02 4.02 20.12
N CYS A 217 10.53 5.21 19.83
CA CYS A 217 11.80 5.50 19.14
C CYS A 217 11.82 5.22 17.62
N ASP A 218 11.93 6.32 16.88
CA ASP A 218 12.27 6.36 15.47
C ASP A 218 13.75 5.93 15.29
N TYR A 219 13.97 4.64 15.07
CA TYR A 219 15.32 4.07 14.90
C TYR A 219 15.96 4.40 13.55
N ARG A 220 15.35 5.23 12.69
CA ARG A 220 15.98 5.65 11.43
C ARG A 220 17.28 6.44 11.62
N GLN A 221 17.61 6.86 12.84
CA GLN A 221 18.88 7.50 13.16
C GLN A 221 20.03 6.52 13.52
N GLY A 222 19.76 5.21 13.68
CA GLY A 222 20.72 4.28 14.30
C GLY A 222 21.52 3.36 13.36
N SER A 223 21.02 3.05 12.17
CA SER A 223 21.79 2.30 11.16
C SER A 223 21.45 2.82 9.78
N ARG A 224 22.39 3.51 9.12
CA ARG A 224 22.34 3.75 7.67
C ARG A 224 22.51 2.40 6.97
N GLN A 225 21.49 1.56 7.00
CA GLN A 225 21.46 0.35 6.19
C GLN A 225 21.34 0.81 4.75
N ARG A 226 22.46 0.70 4.04
CA ARG A 226 22.54 1.14 2.65
C ARG A 226 21.79 0.13 1.80
N TRP A 227 20.84 0.62 1.01
CA TRP A 227 20.04 -0.21 0.09
C TRP A 227 20.64 -0.26 -1.32
N GLY A 228 21.84 0.31 -1.50
CA GLY A 228 22.47 0.41 -2.80
C GLY A 228 23.73 1.27 -2.82
N SER A 229 24.25 1.51 -4.01
CA SER A 229 25.44 2.33 -4.27
C SER A 229 25.19 3.30 -5.43
N LEU A 230 25.78 4.49 -5.34
CA LEU A 230 25.80 5.49 -6.38
C LEU A 230 27.25 5.78 -6.74
N TYR A 231 27.59 5.61 -8.02
CA TYR A 231 28.93 5.81 -8.57
C TYR A 231 28.95 7.03 -9.48
N TRP A 232 29.92 7.94 -9.27
CA TRP A 232 30.12 9.13 -10.12
C TRP A 232 31.59 9.59 -10.16
N PRO A 233 31.99 10.38 -11.16
CA PRO A 233 31.33 10.49 -12.45
C PRO A 233 31.52 9.19 -13.24
N LEU A 234 30.45 8.68 -13.86
CA LEU A 234 30.54 7.57 -14.82
C LEU A 234 30.57 8.17 -16.24
N PRO A 235 31.69 8.07 -16.98
CA PRO A 235 31.90 8.83 -18.21
C PRO A 235 30.95 8.43 -19.35
N GLU A 236 30.65 7.14 -19.53
CA GLU A 236 29.47 6.63 -20.24
C GLU A 236 29.46 5.10 -20.15
N GLN A 237 28.26 4.53 -20.25
CA GLN A 237 27.85 3.13 -20.48
C GLN A 237 28.93 2.03 -20.64
N GLY A 238 28.73 0.90 -19.94
CA GLY A 238 28.68 -0.34 -20.73
C GLY A 238 29.12 -1.65 -20.10
N ALA A 239 29.98 -1.68 -19.09
CA ALA A 239 30.45 -2.99 -18.60
C ALA A 239 30.78 -2.97 -17.13
N TRP A 240 31.44 -1.91 -16.68
CA TRP A 240 31.86 -1.77 -15.29
C TRP A 240 30.70 -1.90 -14.31
N LEU A 241 29.56 -1.24 -14.59
CA LEU A 241 28.39 -1.32 -13.72
C LEU A 241 27.79 -2.73 -13.71
N GLY A 242 27.76 -3.40 -14.86
CA GLY A 242 27.35 -4.80 -14.94
C GLY A 242 28.31 -5.74 -14.18
N ALA A 243 29.61 -5.49 -14.23
CA ALA A 243 30.61 -6.24 -13.47
C ALA A 243 30.47 -5.99 -11.96
N LYS A 244 30.20 -4.75 -11.52
CA LYS A 244 29.91 -4.42 -10.11
C LYS A 244 28.60 -5.00 -9.61
N LEU A 245 27.60 -5.13 -10.48
CA LEU A 245 26.39 -5.90 -10.18
C LEU A 245 26.69 -7.40 -10.02
N GLY A 246 27.85 -7.86 -10.49
CA GLY A 246 28.26 -9.26 -10.45
C GLY A 246 27.68 -10.09 -11.60
N LEU A 247 27.46 -9.48 -12.77
CA LEU A 247 27.11 -10.20 -14.00
C LEU A 247 28.33 -10.92 -14.55
N SER A 248 28.24 -12.25 -14.70
CA SER A 248 29.30 -13.07 -15.25
C SER A 248 29.46 -12.90 -16.77
N ALA A 249 30.43 -13.61 -17.35
CA ALA A 249 30.57 -13.75 -18.80
C ALA A 249 29.40 -14.54 -19.43
N ALA A 250 28.70 -15.38 -18.66
CA ALA A 250 27.53 -16.13 -19.11
C ALA A 250 26.22 -15.34 -19.03
N ALA A 251 26.25 -14.12 -18.45
CA ALA A 251 25.09 -13.24 -18.38
C ALA A 251 24.54 -12.96 -19.79
N ARG A 252 23.22 -13.00 -19.94
CA ARG A 252 22.57 -12.64 -21.20
C ARG A 252 22.76 -11.15 -21.43
N ARG A 253 23.28 -10.76 -22.60
CA ARG A 253 23.56 -9.36 -22.94
C ARG A 253 22.61 -8.86 -24.02
N ASN A 254 22.27 -7.57 -23.93
CA ASN A 254 21.44 -6.86 -24.92
C ASN A 254 20.14 -7.61 -25.26
N VAL A 255 19.42 -8.07 -24.23
CA VAL A 255 18.18 -8.83 -24.38
C VAL A 255 16.95 -7.95 -24.20
N THR A 256 15.89 -8.23 -24.95
CA THR A 256 14.60 -7.57 -24.75
C THR A 256 13.67 -8.50 -24.01
N ILE A 257 13.12 -8.05 -22.89
CA ILE A 257 12.11 -8.78 -22.12
C ILE A 257 10.75 -8.07 -22.24
N ALA A 258 9.67 -8.80 -21.95
CA ALA A 258 8.33 -8.23 -21.87
C ALA A 258 8.08 -7.74 -20.43
N LEU A 259 8.28 -6.44 -20.19
CA LEU A 259 7.93 -5.73 -18.97
C LEU A 259 6.44 -5.40 -18.99
N ASN A 260 5.61 -6.16 -18.28
CA ASN A 260 4.16 -5.90 -18.19
C ASN A 260 3.52 -5.68 -19.59
N ARG A 261 3.87 -6.53 -20.57
CA ARG A 261 3.48 -6.47 -22.00
C ARG A 261 4.15 -5.39 -22.86
N HIS A 262 5.05 -4.59 -22.30
CA HIS A 262 5.86 -3.63 -23.03
C HIS A 262 7.30 -4.15 -23.22
N PRO A 263 7.94 -3.98 -24.39
CA PRO A 263 9.33 -4.36 -24.56
C PRO A 263 10.24 -3.50 -23.65
N LEU A 264 11.17 -4.14 -22.95
CA LEU A 264 12.21 -3.49 -22.16
C LEU A 264 13.57 -4.07 -22.55
N HIS A 265 14.48 -3.19 -22.95
CA HIS A 265 15.84 -3.58 -23.29
C HIS A 265 16.73 -3.64 -22.04
N LEU A 266 17.35 -4.79 -21.80
CA LEU A 266 18.35 -5.01 -20.75
C LEU A 266 19.74 -5.12 -21.39
N ARG A 267 20.67 -4.33 -20.88
CA ARG A 267 22.09 -4.42 -21.26
C ARG A 267 22.71 -5.73 -20.78
N GLY A 268 22.29 -6.20 -19.60
CA GLY A 268 22.73 -7.47 -19.04
C GLY A 268 21.73 -8.05 -18.04
N HIS A 269 21.59 -9.37 -18.03
CA HIS A 269 20.70 -10.09 -17.13
C HIS A 269 21.29 -11.46 -16.74
N GLU A 270 21.28 -11.75 -15.44
CA GLU A 270 21.64 -13.05 -14.89
C GLU A 270 20.85 -13.31 -13.59
N GLY A 271 20.02 -14.36 -13.57
CA GLY A 271 19.18 -14.67 -12.42
C GLY A 271 18.25 -13.50 -12.05
N THR A 272 18.34 -13.03 -10.80
CA THR A 272 17.56 -11.88 -10.28
C THR A 272 18.30 -10.54 -10.40
N ARG A 273 19.35 -10.46 -11.24
CA ARG A 273 20.16 -9.26 -11.46
C ARG A 273 19.92 -8.73 -12.86
N ALA A 274 19.56 -7.46 -12.98
CA ALA A 274 19.44 -6.81 -14.28
C ALA A 274 20.18 -5.47 -14.32
N TRP A 275 20.80 -5.21 -15.48
CA TRP A 275 21.46 -3.96 -15.79
C TRP A 275 20.83 -3.36 -17.05
N LEU A 276 20.45 -2.09 -16.96
CA LEU A 276 19.77 -1.33 -17.98
C LEU A 276 20.20 0.14 -17.94
N ASP A 277 19.79 0.92 -18.93
CA ASP A 277 20.10 2.35 -19.01
C ASP A 277 18.95 3.22 -18.52
N PHE A 278 19.31 4.39 -17.99
CA PHE A 278 18.37 5.43 -17.59
C PHE A 278 17.38 5.81 -18.70
N ALA A 279 17.88 6.00 -19.93
CA ALA A 279 17.04 6.39 -21.06
C ALA A 279 15.97 5.35 -21.40
N GLU A 280 16.29 4.06 -21.29
CA GLU A 280 15.36 2.96 -21.59
C GLU A 280 14.20 2.91 -20.56
N LEU A 281 14.51 3.18 -19.30
CA LEU A 281 13.53 3.08 -18.21
C LEU A 281 12.71 4.36 -18.02
N PHE A 282 13.31 5.56 -18.15
CA PHE A 282 12.66 6.80 -17.71
C PHE A 282 12.24 7.73 -18.84
N ARG A 283 12.96 7.76 -19.98
CA ARG A 283 12.57 8.59 -21.13
C ARG A 283 11.43 7.97 -21.95
N ARG A 284 11.19 6.67 -21.81
CA ARG A 284 10.04 5.97 -22.40
C ARG A 284 8.83 5.98 -21.47
N PRO A 285 7.58 6.10 -21.99
CA PRO A 285 6.36 6.05 -21.18
C PRO A 285 6.28 4.74 -20.39
N ARG A 286 6.53 4.82 -19.08
CA ARG A 286 6.45 3.72 -18.12
C ARG A 286 5.54 4.14 -16.96
N SER A 287 4.77 3.18 -16.49
CA SER A 287 3.85 3.33 -15.36
C SER A 287 4.45 2.77 -14.07
N SER A 288 3.83 3.10 -12.94
CA SER A 288 4.19 2.51 -11.64
C SER A 288 4.06 0.98 -11.62
N ALA A 289 3.10 0.42 -12.38
CA ALA A 289 2.94 -1.03 -12.52
C ALA A 289 4.17 -1.69 -13.19
N ASP A 290 4.79 -1.00 -14.14
CA ASP A 290 6.00 -1.48 -14.80
C ASP A 290 7.18 -1.54 -13.82
N TYR A 291 7.34 -0.52 -12.98
CA TYR A 291 8.39 -0.49 -11.96
C TYR A 291 8.17 -1.53 -10.86
N LEU A 292 6.93 -1.74 -10.45
CA LEU A 292 6.59 -2.78 -9.47
C LEU A 292 6.85 -4.18 -10.01
N TRP A 293 6.50 -4.44 -11.27
CA TRP A 293 6.87 -5.69 -11.94
C TRP A 293 8.39 -5.85 -11.97
N LEU A 294 9.12 -4.80 -12.36
CA LEU A 294 10.58 -4.83 -12.46
C LEU A 294 11.24 -5.16 -11.12
N CYS A 295 10.76 -4.57 -10.02
CA CYS A 295 11.27 -4.81 -8.67
C CYS A 295 10.83 -6.18 -8.11
N GLY A 296 9.71 -6.73 -8.60
CA GLY A 296 9.28 -8.09 -8.28
C GLY A 296 10.15 -9.16 -8.95
N GLU A 297 10.54 -8.92 -10.21
CA GLU A 297 11.38 -9.84 -10.99
C GLU A 297 12.87 -9.77 -10.59
N PHE A 298 13.39 -8.56 -10.36
CA PHE A 298 14.81 -8.34 -10.08
C PHE A 298 15.05 -7.83 -8.66
N ARG A 299 15.81 -8.60 -7.89
CA ARG A 299 16.24 -8.24 -6.53
C ARG A 299 17.44 -7.30 -6.52
N GLN A 300 18.19 -7.22 -7.62
CA GLN A 300 19.31 -6.30 -7.77
C GLN A 300 19.24 -5.62 -9.15
N LEU A 301 19.24 -4.30 -9.16
CA LEU A 301 19.18 -3.49 -10.38
C LEU A 301 20.39 -2.58 -10.49
N ALA A 302 20.98 -2.54 -11.67
CA ALA A 302 21.93 -1.52 -12.07
C ALA A 302 21.31 -0.60 -13.13
N ILE A 303 21.41 0.71 -12.92
CA ILE A 303 20.96 1.73 -13.88
C ILE A 303 22.17 2.58 -14.26
N GLY A 304 22.59 2.43 -15.51
CA GLY A 304 23.69 3.20 -16.09
C GLY A 304 23.22 4.47 -16.79
N GLY A 305 24.13 5.43 -16.96
CA GLY A 305 23.87 6.63 -17.75
C GLY A 305 22.85 7.58 -17.12
N VAL A 306 22.78 7.63 -15.78
CA VAL A 306 21.90 8.57 -15.08
C VAL A 306 22.46 9.99 -15.26
N PRO A 307 21.75 10.88 -15.97
CA PRO A 307 22.22 12.24 -16.23
C PRO A 307 22.01 13.13 -14.99
N CYS A 308 22.45 14.39 -15.08
CA CYS A 308 21.95 15.41 -14.17
C CYS A 308 20.45 15.63 -14.44
N LEU A 309 19.59 15.40 -13.43
CA LEU A 309 18.13 15.46 -13.59
C LEU A 309 17.62 16.85 -13.98
N ALA A 310 18.34 17.92 -13.63
CA ALA A 310 17.96 19.29 -13.96
C ALA A 310 17.84 19.55 -15.47
N GLY A 311 18.51 18.74 -16.31
CA GLY A 311 18.42 18.81 -17.77
C GLY A 311 17.30 17.96 -18.39
N GLU A 312 16.61 17.13 -17.61
CA GLU A 312 15.54 16.25 -18.10
C GLU A 312 14.16 16.93 -17.98
N GLY A 313 13.20 16.47 -18.80
CA GLY A 313 11.80 16.89 -18.69
C GLY A 313 11.19 16.52 -17.33
N ILE A 314 10.23 17.33 -16.86
CA ILE A 314 9.56 17.13 -15.56
C ILE A 314 8.98 15.72 -15.43
N ASP A 315 8.43 15.17 -16.50
CA ASP A 315 7.84 13.83 -16.57
C ASP A 315 8.89 12.71 -16.42
N VAL A 316 10.10 12.90 -16.93
CA VAL A 316 11.23 11.97 -16.77
C VAL A 316 11.77 12.02 -15.34
N GLN A 317 11.91 13.23 -14.79
CA GLN A 317 12.31 13.43 -13.39
C GLN A 317 11.33 12.73 -12.44
N GLN A 318 10.03 12.92 -12.65
CA GLN A 318 8.99 12.26 -11.85
C GLN A 318 9.07 10.72 -11.96
N ARG A 319 9.28 10.19 -13.16
CA ARG A 319 9.41 8.75 -13.38
C ARG A 319 10.61 8.16 -12.66
N PHE A 320 11.75 8.84 -12.70
CA PHE A 320 12.94 8.45 -11.93
C PHE A 320 12.66 8.44 -10.43
N LEU A 321 12.09 9.52 -9.89
CA LEU A 321 11.83 9.64 -8.46
C LEU A 321 10.80 8.61 -7.96
N ASN A 322 9.73 8.40 -8.73
CA ASN A 322 8.74 7.36 -8.47
C ASN A 322 9.38 5.96 -8.47
N PHE A 323 10.27 5.67 -9.41
CA PHE A 323 11.00 4.42 -9.40
C PHE A 323 11.90 4.25 -8.17
N ILE A 324 12.63 5.29 -7.74
CA ILE A 324 13.44 5.23 -6.52
C ILE A 324 12.57 4.89 -5.31
N ASP A 325 11.39 5.49 -5.23
CA ASP A 325 10.43 5.24 -4.16
C ASP A 325 9.95 3.78 -4.15
N ILE A 326 9.56 3.26 -5.32
CA ILE A 326 9.13 1.87 -5.52
C ILE A 326 10.27 0.88 -5.22
N ALA A 327 11.46 1.13 -5.72
CA ALA A 327 12.63 0.27 -5.56
C ALA A 327 13.04 0.18 -4.07
N TYR A 328 13.03 1.30 -3.37
CA TYR A 328 13.29 1.34 -1.93
C TYR A 328 12.23 0.55 -1.14
N ASP A 329 10.94 0.78 -1.43
CA ASP A 329 9.84 0.09 -0.75
C ASP A 329 9.81 -1.42 -1.05
N SER A 330 10.25 -1.82 -2.25
CA SER A 330 10.37 -3.21 -2.67
C SER A 330 11.60 -3.92 -2.06
N GLY A 331 12.48 -3.18 -1.38
CA GLY A 331 13.66 -3.72 -0.71
C GLY A 331 14.71 -4.32 -1.66
N ILE A 332 14.77 -3.86 -2.91
CA ILE A 332 15.79 -4.31 -3.87
C ILE A 332 17.13 -3.61 -3.61
N GLN A 333 18.22 -4.18 -4.11
CA GLN A 333 19.51 -3.48 -4.13
C GLN A 333 19.69 -2.68 -5.42
N LEU A 334 20.01 -1.40 -5.30
CA LEU A 334 20.15 -0.48 -6.43
C LEU A 334 21.59 -0.02 -6.64
N LEU A 335 22.11 -0.15 -7.85
CA LEU A 335 23.38 0.43 -8.29
C LEU A 335 23.09 1.52 -9.32
N LEU A 336 23.47 2.76 -9.03
CA LEU A 336 23.34 3.90 -9.94
C LEU A 336 24.70 4.30 -10.49
N GLY A 337 24.82 4.37 -11.81
CA GLY A 337 25.96 4.97 -12.50
C GLY A 337 25.58 6.36 -13.01
N CYS A 338 26.06 7.40 -12.33
CA CYS A 338 25.65 8.79 -12.54
C CYS A 338 26.74 9.64 -13.19
N ALA A 339 26.33 10.58 -14.04
CA ALA A 339 27.21 11.62 -14.55
C ALA A 339 27.53 12.68 -13.48
N ALA A 340 26.62 12.88 -12.53
CA ALA A 340 26.71 13.88 -11.47
C ALA A 340 26.78 13.25 -10.08
N SER A 341 27.26 14.02 -9.09
CA SER A 341 27.28 13.62 -7.69
C SER A 341 25.87 13.43 -7.11
N LEU A 342 25.78 12.75 -5.96
CA LEU A 342 24.50 12.62 -5.26
C LEU A 342 23.89 13.98 -4.91
N ASP A 343 24.68 14.94 -4.45
CA ASP A 343 24.20 16.28 -4.08
C ASP A 343 23.67 17.06 -5.30
N GLU A 344 24.27 16.87 -6.47
CA GLU A 344 23.79 17.46 -7.73
C GLU A 344 22.54 16.77 -8.25
N LEU A 345 22.46 15.44 -8.14
CA LEU A 345 21.26 14.66 -8.47
C LEU A 345 20.08 15.05 -7.57
N CYS A 346 20.38 15.39 -6.31
CA CYS A 346 19.45 15.78 -5.28
C CYS A 346 19.16 17.30 -5.25
N ARG A 347 19.90 18.12 -6.00
CA ARG A 347 19.71 19.57 -6.03
C ARG A 347 18.27 19.84 -6.53
N PRO A 348 17.49 20.70 -5.85
CA PRO A 348 16.07 20.83 -6.13
C PRO A 348 15.86 21.19 -7.60
N ALA A 349 15.25 20.28 -8.36
CA ALA A 349 14.44 20.70 -9.49
C ALA A 349 13.42 21.69 -8.92
N THR A 350 13.25 22.83 -9.57
CA THR A 350 12.65 24.07 -9.07
C THR A 350 11.18 23.96 -8.61
N HIS A 351 10.61 22.77 -8.50
CA HIS A 351 9.22 22.48 -8.17
C HIS A 351 9.11 21.40 -7.08
N SER A 352 8.99 21.88 -5.84
CA SER A 352 8.36 21.31 -4.62
C SER A 352 8.71 19.89 -4.13
N ASP A 353 8.92 19.81 -2.80
CA ASP A 353 8.82 18.67 -1.87
C ASP A 353 9.17 17.24 -2.36
N PHE A 354 10.45 17.01 -2.66
CA PHE A 354 11.04 15.67 -2.86
C PHE A 354 11.69 15.10 -1.59
N SER A 355 11.30 15.56 -0.40
CA SER A 355 12.01 15.30 0.86
C SER A 355 12.17 13.79 1.17
N ARG A 356 11.18 12.97 0.79
CA ARG A 356 11.21 11.52 1.00
C ARG A 356 12.13 10.80 0.02
N THR A 357 12.02 11.07 -1.28
CA THR A 357 12.91 10.46 -2.29
C THR A 357 14.35 10.88 -2.08
N HIS A 358 14.58 12.14 -1.68
CA HIS A 358 15.89 12.64 -1.27
C HIS A 358 16.47 11.85 -0.10
N SER A 359 15.68 11.61 0.96
CA SER A 359 16.10 10.77 2.09
C SER A 359 16.47 9.34 1.67
N ARG A 360 15.78 8.78 0.66
CA ARG A 360 16.09 7.45 0.11
C ARG A 360 17.38 7.45 -0.71
N LEU A 361 17.57 8.44 -1.57
CA LEU A 361 18.81 8.62 -2.33
C LEU A 361 20.02 8.82 -1.39
N GLN A 362 19.85 9.56 -0.31
CA GLN A 362 20.86 9.73 0.75
C GLN A 362 21.22 8.45 1.50
N GLN A 363 20.39 7.40 1.41
CA GLN A 363 20.69 6.08 1.96
C GLN A 363 21.50 5.20 0.98
N LEU A 364 21.79 5.66 -0.23
CA LEU A 364 22.74 4.99 -1.12
C LEU A 364 24.18 5.26 -0.66
N GLN A 365 25.07 4.29 -0.90
CA GLN A 365 26.50 4.52 -0.72
C GLN A 365 27.03 5.40 -1.84
N ALA A 366 27.33 6.65 -1.53
CA ALA A 366 27.98 7.54 -2.47
C ALA A 366 29.47 7.17 -2.62
N LEU A 367 29.87 6.70 -3.81
CA LEU A 367 31.22 6.26 -4.18
C LEU A 367 31.77 7.07 -5.36
N PRO A 368 32.66 8.06 -5.12
CA PRO A 368 33.36 8.72 -6.22
C PRO A 368 34.33 7.74 -6.88
N LEU A 369 34.34 7.69 -8.21
CA LEU A 369 35.25 6.81 -8.97
C LEU A 369 36.65 7.39 -9.13
N THR A 370 36.87 8.64 -8.75
CA THR A 370 38.22 9.23 -8.69
C THR A 370 39.13 8.54 -7.65
N THR A 371 38.56 7.78 -6.71
CA THR A 371 39.29 7.00 -5.69
C THR A 371 39.32 5.50 -5.96
N VAL A 372 38.68 5.02 -7.02
CA VAL A 372 38.76 3.61 -7.43
C VAL A 372 39.79 3.53 -8.54
N GLY A 373 41.02 3.24 -8.14
CA GLY A 373 42.18 3.14 -9.03
C GLY A 373 41.88 2.33 -10.29
N SER A 374 42.51 2.81 -11.36
CA SER A 374 42.64 2.22 -12.69
C SER A 374 42.52 0.69 -12.69
N PHE A 375 41.57 0.17 -13.46
CA PHE A 375 41.58 -1.21 -13.92
C PHE A 375 41.50 -1.22 -15.44
#